data_AF-A0AAW9SE76-F1
#
_entry.id   AF-A0AAW9SE76-F1
#
_cell.length_a   1.000
_cell.length_b   1.000
_cell.length_c   1.000
_cell.angle_alpha   90.00
_cell.angle_beta   90.00
_cell.angle_gamma   90.00
#
_symmetry.space_group_name_H-M   'P 1'
#
loop_
_entity.id
_entity.type
_entity.pdbx_description
1 polymer ?
#
loop_
_entity_poly.entity_id
_entity_poly.type
_entity_poly.pdbx_seq_one_letter_code
_entity_poly.pdbx_strand_id
1 'polypeptide(L)'
;MTLQQVSLELFEQLSSLLRQLREPEFTRSLAVLNGNTIGKHFRHILEFYETMLAGKEGEVICYDQRKHDQLLEESHALALRKLKEVSELVRQKECDYPLQLNACYSTVPSSEQVLISTSYYRELMYNIEHAIHHMAIIRIALQTAFPQIEIEAGFGVARSTLRYQQQIKVSN
;
A
#
# COMPACT_ATOMS: atom_id res chain seq x y z
N MET A 1 6.06 -18.76 3.61
CA MET A 1 5.67 -17.37 3.91
C MET A 1 4.25 -17.16 3.45
N THR A 2 3.36 -16.66 4.31
CA THR A 2 1.96 -16.37 3.97
C THR A 2 1.81 -14.97 3.38
N LEU A 3 0.68 -14.67 2.72
CA LEU A 3 0.40 -13.32 2.20
C LEU A 3 0.36 -12.29 3.34
N GLN A 4 -0.20 -12.65 4.48
CA GLN A 4 -0.25 -11.81 5.67
C GLN A 4 1.17 -11.45 6.15
N GLN A 5 2.08 -12.43 6.21
CA GLN A 5 3.48 -12.17 6.57
C GLN A 5 4.14 -11.21 5.59
N VAL A 6 3.85 -11.33 4.29
CA VAL A 6 4.35 -10.39 3.29
C VAL A 6 3.85 -8.97 3.55
N SER A 7 2.54 -8.78 3.77
CA SER A 7 1.98 -7.46 4.09
C SER A 7 2.56 -6.88 5.38
N LEU A 8 2.73 -7.69 6.43
CA LEU A 8 3.31 -7.25 7.69
C LEU A 8 4.76 -6.75 7.53
N GLU A 9 5.56 -7.41 6.69
CA GLU A 9 6.91 -6.93 6.38
C GLU A 9 6.89 -5.61 5.59
N LEU A 10 5.97 -5.45 4.63
CA LEU A 10 5.81 -4.17 3.92
C LEU A 10 5.39 -3.05 4.88
N PHE A 11 4.50 -3.34 5.84
CA PHE A 11 4.08 -2.36 6.85
C PHE A 11 5.21 -1.98 7.80
N GLU A 12 6.10 -2.92 8.16
CA GLU A 12 7.28 -2.57 8.95
C GLU A 12 8.26 -1.72 8.13
N GLN A 13 8.48 -2.04 6.86
CA GLN A 13 9.29 -1.21 5.96
C GLN A 13 8.73 0.22 5.84
N LEU A 14 7.42 0.35 5.63
CA LEU A 14 6.72 1.64 5.62
C LEU A 14 6.84 2.38 6.96
N SER A 15 6.68 1.67 8.09
CA SER A 15 6.79 2.25 9.44
C SER A 15 8.20 2.72 9.74
N SER A 16 9.22 1.92 9.40
CA SER A 16 10.64 2.27 9.55
C SER A 16 10.99 3.52 8.74
N LEU A 17 10.58 3.58 7.48
CA LEU A 17 10.76 4.77 6.65
C LEU A 17 10.05 5.99 7.25
N LEU A 18 8.78 5.83 7.64
CA LEU A 18 7.97 6.95 8.13
C LEU A 18 8.49 7.54 9.44
N ARG A 19 9.16 6.74 10.28
CA ARG A 19 9.86 7.21 11.49
C ARG A 19 11.08 8.08 11.20
N GLN A 20 11.68 7.98 10.01
CA GLN A 20 12.80 8.83 9.60
C GLN A 20 12.33 10.18 9.05
N LEU A 21 11.09 10.25 8.55
CA LEU A 21 10.53 11.45 7.95
C LEU A 21 9.97 12.40 9.00
N ARG A 22 10.22 13.70 8.80
CA ARG A 22 9.51 14.76 9.50
C ARG A 22 8.23 15.11 8.77
N GLU A 23 7.27 15.69 9.49
CA GLU A 23 5.98 16.09 8.92
C GLU A 23 6.10 16.99 7.67
N PRO A 24 7.02 17.98 7.59
CA PRO A 24 7.20 18.76 6.36
C PRO A 24 7.73 17.93 5.18
N GLU A 25 8.48 16.86 5.41
CA GLU A 25 8.98 15.98 4.35
C GLU A 25 7.88 15.05 3.83
N PHE A 26 7.00 14.61 4.73
CA PHE A 26 5.83 13.78 4.44
C PHE A 26 4.76 14.53 3.63
N THR A 27 4.48 15.79 3.98
CA THR A 27 3.39 16.60 3.41
C THR A 27 3.82 17.51 2.26
N ARG A 28 5.12 17.67 2.02
CA ARG A 28 5.61 18.53 0.94
C ARG A 28 5.24 17.98 -0.44
N SER A 29 4.67 18.84 -1.26
CA SER A 29 4.45 18.61 -2.68
C SER A 29 5.78 18.53 -3.43
N LEU A 30 5.95 17.51 -4.27
CA LEU A 30 7.18 17.27 -5.01
C LEU A 30 6.90 17.22 -6.52
N ALA A 31 7.74 17.92 -7.30
CA ALA A 31 7.63 17.93 -8.76
C ALA A 31 7.79 16.53 -9.38
N VAL A 32 8.71 15.71 -8.84
CA VAL A 32 8.92 14.31 -9.26
C VAL A 32 7.69 13.43 -9.03
N LEU A 33 6.76 13.86 -8.17
CA LEU A 33 5.49 13.19 -7.90
C LEU A 33 4.30 13.89 -8.60
N ASN A 34 4.56 14.71 -9.62
CA ASN A 34 3.56 15.51 -10.32
C ASN A 34 2.74 16.39 -9.36
N GLY A 35 3.41 16.98 -8.37
CA GLY A 35 2.79 17.84 -7.36
C GLY A 35 2.10 17.08 -6.22
N ASN A 36 2.15 15.75 -6.19
CA ASN A 36 1.72 14.96 -5.04
C ASN A 36 2.78 14.91 -3.94
N THR A 37 2.41 14.31 -2.82
CA THR A 37 3.20 14.23 -1.58
C THR A 37 3.52 12.76 -1.28
N ILE A 38 4.51 12.51 -0.42
CA ILE A 38 4.75 11.16 0.12
C ILE A 38 3.52 10.70 0.90
N GLY A 39 2.90 11.59 1.69
CA GLY A 39 1.70 11.31 2.46
C GLY A 39 0.52 10.85 1.62
N LYS A 40 0.32 11.39 0.42
CA LYS A 40 -0.70 10.93 -0.53
C LYS A 40 -0.53 9.45 -0.90
N HIS A 41 0.71 9.02 -1.14
CA HIS A 41 1.00 7.62 -1.45
C HIS A 41 0.81 6.72 -0.22
N PHE A 42 1.20 7.17 0.97
CA PHE A 42 0.91 6.43 2.22
C PHE A 42 -0.59 6.26 2.45
N ARG A 43 -1.38 7.34 2.35
CA ARG A 43 -2.84 7.28 2.43
C ARG A 43 -3.40 6.29 1.41
N HIS A 44 -2.93 6.35 0.16
CA HIS A 44 -3.45 5.47 -0.88
C HIS A 44 -3.19 3.99 -0.59
N ILE A 45 -2.01 3.63 -0.09
CA ILE A 45 -1.71 2.26 0.37
C ILE A 45 -2.66 1.87 1.51
N LEU A 46 -2.74 2.70 2.55
CA LEU A 46 -3.51 2.41 3.76
C LEU A 46 -5.01 2.25 3.47
N GLU A 47 -5.59 3.15 2.67
CA GLU A 47 -7.00 3.11 2.30
C GLU A 47 -7.36 1.88 1.47
N PHE A 48 -6.45 1.37 0.64
CA PHE A 48 -6.68 0.12 -0.08
C PHE A 48 -6.76 -1.08 0.87
N TYR A 49 -5.87 -1.14 1.85
CA TYR A 49 -5.96 -2.15 2.91
C TYR A 49 -7.22 -1.98 3.75
N GLU A 50 -7.61 -0.76 4.12
CA GLU A 50 -8.85 -0.50 4.85
C GLU A 50 -10.09 -0.95 4.08
N THR A 51 -10.19 -0.62 2.78
CA THR A 51 -11.30 -1.04 1.92
C THR A 51 -11.41 -2.56 1.85
N MET A 52 -10.29 -3.26 1.65
CA MET A 52 -10.27 -4.73 1.63
C MET A 52 -10.66 -5.31 3.00
N LEU A 53 -10.11 -4.78 4.09
CA LEU A 53 -10.35 -5.27 5.46
C LEU A 53 -11.79 -5.02 5.94
N ALA A 54 -12.46 -4.00 5.40
CA ALA A 54 -13.86 -3.71 5.68
C ALA A 54 -14.81 -4.76 5.07
N GLY A 55 -14.40 -5.43 3.97
CA GLY A 55 -15.20 -6.45 3.30
C GLY A 55 -15.31 -7.75 4.12
N LYS A 56 -16.55 -8.15 4.40
CA LYS A 56 -16.86 -9.45 5.02
C LYS A 56 -17.21 -10.50 3.96
N GLU A 57 -17.28 -11.76 4.38
CA GLU A 57 -17.64 -12.87 3.51
C GLU A 57 -18.93 -12.60 2.71
N GLY A 58 -18.84 -12.70 1.39
CA GLY A 58 -19.94 -12.47 0.46
C GLY A 58 -20.26 -10.99 0.16
N GLU A 59 -19.59 -10.04 0.80
CA GLU A 59 -19.82 -8.61 0.55
C GLU A 59 -19.09 -8.10 -0.69
N VAL A 60 -19.53 -6.93 -1.16
CA VAL A 60 -18.93 -6.20 -2.27
C VAL A 60 -17.95 -5.17 -1.73
N ILE A 61 -16.72 -5.18 -2.23
CA ILE A 61 -15.72 -4.12 -1.98
C ILE A 61 -15.55 -3.25 -3.24
N CYS A 62 -15.18 -1.98 -3.05
CA CYS A 62 -14.91 -1.05 -4.13
C CYS A 62 -13.78 -0.09 -3.74
N TYR A 63 -12.62 -0.20 -4.40
CA TYR A 63 -11.46 0.65 -4.10
C TYR A 63 -11.71 2.12 -4.47
N ASP A 64 -12.56 2.40 -5.46
CA ASP A 64 -12.89 3.76 -5.88
C ASP A 64 -13.73 4.51 -4.83
N GLN A 65 -14.42 3.77 -3.94
CA GLN A 65 -15.22 4.31 -2.83
C GLN A 65 -14.41 4.47 -1.53
N ARG A 66 -13.08 4.41 -1.60
CA ARG A 66 -12.21 4.71 -0.45
C ARG A 66 -12.46 6.12 0.11
N LYS A 67 -12.15 6.32 1.39
CA LYS A 67 -12.58 7.51 2.16
C LYS A 67 -11.97 8.84 1.70
N HIS A 68 -10.79 8.81 1.11
CA HIS A 68 -10.00 9.99 0.81
C HIS A 68 -9.72 10.88 2.03
N ASP A 69 -9.37 10.26 3.17
CA ASP A 69 -9.11 10.95 4.44
C ASP A 69 -7.85 11.82 4.35
N GLN A 70 -8.04 13.14 4.24
CA GLN A 70 -6.95 14.10 4.12
C GLN A 70 -6.01 14.10 5.34
N LEU A 71 -6.53 13.84 6.53
CA LEU A 71 -5.69 13.82 7.73
C LEU A 71 -4.62 12.72 7.64
N LEU A 72 -4.92 11.63 6.93
CA LEU A 72 -3.98 10.52 6.75
C LEU A 72 -2.80 10.87 5.84
N GLU A 73 -2.98 11.81 4.90
CA GLU A 73 -1.88 12.32 4.06
C GLU A 73 -1.16 13.54 4.65
N GLU A 74 -1.72 14.17 5.69
CA GLU A 74 -1.17 15.37 6.33
C GLU A 74 -0.46 15.08 7.66
N SER A 75 -0.80 13.98 8.35
CA SER A 75 -0.20 13.62 9.64
C SER A 75 0.57 12.31 9.57
N HIS A 76 1.90 12.40 9.64
CA HIS A 76 2.78 11.24 9.68
C HIS A 76 2.50 10.36 10.93
N ALA A 77 2.13 10.98 12.05
CA ALA A 77 1.78 10.27 13.29
C ALA A 77 0.46 9.48 13.15
N LEU A 78 -0.53 10.04 12.44
CA LEU A 78 -1.76 9.31 12.12
C LEU A 78 -1.48 8.14 11.18
N ALA A 79 -0.66 8.35 10.15
CA ALA A 79 -0.27 7.28 9.23
C ALA A 79 0.47 6.13 9.94
N LEU A 80 1.36 6.42 10.91
CA LEU A 80 2.00 5.40 11.75
C LEU A 80 0.97 4.61 12.59
N ARG A 81 0.01 5.30 13.24
CA ARG A 81 -1.05 4.62 13.99
C ARG A 81 -1.89 3.74 13.09
N LYS A 82 -2.25 4.24 11.91
CA LYS A 82 -3.04 3.50 10.94
C LYS A 82 -2.30 2.25 10.43
N LEU A 83 -1.00 2.35 10.15
CA LEU A 83 -0.16 1.20 9.80
C LEU A 83 -0.20 0.11 10.87
N LYS A 84 -0.16 0.49 12.15
CA LYS A 84 -0.29 -0.45 13.27
C LYS A 84 -1.66 -1.10 13.30
N GLU A 85 -2.74 -0.33 13.16
CA GLU A 85 -4.12 -0.84 13.13
C GLU A 85 -4.33 -1.85 11.99
N VAL A 86 -3.94 -1.51 10.76
CA VAL A 86 -4.09 -2.43 9.62
C VAL A 86 -3.20 -3.67 9.77
N SER A 87 -2.04 -3.55 10.40
CA SER A 87 -1.17 -4.69 10.71
C SER A 87 -1.83 -5.66 11.67
N GLU A 88 -2.49 -5.17 12.72
CA GLU A 88 -3.21 -6.00 13.68
C GLU A 88 -4.40 -6.72 13.02
N LEU A 89 -5.16 -6.02 12.17
CA LEU A 89 -6.28 -6.60 11.43
C LEU A 89 -5.82 -7.68 10.44
N VAL A 90 -4.77 -7.43 9.66
CA VAL A 90 -4.20 -8.43 8.73
C VAL A 90 -3.70 -9.66 9.48
N ARG A 91 -3.08 -9.46 10.66
CA ARG A 91 -2.59 -10.57 11.49
C ARG A 91 -3.70 -11.49 12.01
N GLN A 92 -4.89 -10.94 12.28
CA GLN A 92 -6.02 -11.69 12.82
C GLN A 92 -6.77 -12.52 11.76
N LYS A 93 -6.49 -12.35 10.46
CA LYS A 93 -7.20 -13.04 9.39
C LYS A 93 -6.53 -14.37 9.06
N GLU A 94 -7.20 -15.46 9.39
CA GLU A 94 -6.65 -16.82 9.31
C GLU A 94 -7.13 -17.64 8.11
N CYS A 95 -8.21 -17.24 7.43
CA CYS A 95 -8.79 -17.98 6.31
C CYS A 95 -9.09 -17.10 5.08
N ASP A 96 -9.15 -17.74 3.92
CA ASP A 96 -9.70 -17.12 2.71
C ASP A 96 -11.23 -17.17 2.73
N TYR A 97 -11.88 -16.22 2.08
CA TYR A 97 -13.34 -16.16 1.95
C TYR A 97 -13.76 -15.43 0.67
N PRO A 98 -14.91 -15.78 0.08
CA PRO A 98 -15.40 -15.14 -1.14
C PRO A 98 -15.77 -13.67 -0.91
N LEU A 99 -15.48 -12.86 -1.93
CA LEU A 99 -15.82 -11.45 -2.02
C LEU A 99 -16.31 -11.13 -3.45
N GLN A 100 -16.93 -9.97 -3.63
CA GLN A 100 -17.16 -9.37 -4.95
C GLN A 100 -16.40 -8.05 -5.02
N LEU A 101 -15.69 -7.80 -6.10
CA LEU A 101 -15.08 -6.50 -6.38
C LEU A 101 -15.96 -5.75 -7.38
N ASN A 102 -16.41 -4.56 -7.00
CA ASN A 102 -17.02 -3.62 -7.93
C ASN A 102 -15.95 -2.73 -8.54
N ALA A 103 -15.68 -2.92 -9.83
CA ALA A 103 -14.77 -2.08 -10.60
C ALA A 103 -15.55 -0.97 -11.31
N CYS A 104 -15.32 0.28 -10.91
CA CYS A 104 -16.03 1.45 -11.44
C CYS A 104 -15.07 2.35 -12.23
N TYR A 105 -14.92 2.08 -13.53
CA TYR A 105 -14.03 2.86 -14.40
C TYR A 105 -14.72 4.00 -15.16
N SER A 106 -15.99 4.25 -14.88
CA SER A 106 -16.73 5.33 -15.54
C SER A 106 -16.52 6.66 -14.82
N THR A 107 -16.35 7.70 -15.60
CA THR A 107 -16.37 9.09 -15.13
C THR A 107 -17.79 9.63 -14.93
N VAL A 108 -18.81 8.86 -15.33
CA VAL A 108 -20.23 9.20 -15.21
C VAL A 108 -20.87 8.31 -14.13
N PRO A 109 -21.59 8.87 -13.13
CA PRO A 109 -22.15 8.13 -11.99
C PRO A 109 -23.15 7.00 -12.32
N SER A 110 -23.61 6.85 -13.57
CA SER A 110 -24.68 5.95 -13.96
C SER A 110 -24.24 4.77 -14.84
N SER A 111 -22.95 4.45 -14.91
CA SER A 111 -22.48 3.34 -15.74
C SER A 111 -22.71 1.99 -15.09
N GLU A 112 -22.70 0.96 -15.94
CA GLU A 112 -22.66 -0.45 -15.53
C GLU A 112 -21.54 -0.70 -14.51
N GLN A 113 -21.91 -1.29 -13.38
CA GLN A 113 -20.97 -1.79 -12.38
C GLN A 113 -20.42 -3.12 -12.88
N VAL A 114 -19.10 -3.25 -12.97
CA VAL A 114 -18.47 -4.53 -13.28
C VAL A 114 -18.22 -5.25 -11.97
N LEU A 115 -19.07 -6.22 -11.64
CA LEU A 115 -18.89 -7.10 -10.50
C LEU A 115 -17.99 -8.27 -10.88
N ILE A 116 -16.89 -8.41 -10.16
CA ILE A 116 -15.86 -9.43 -10.38
C ILE A 116 -15.84 -10.32 -9.14
N SER A 117 -15.98 -11.63 -9.35
CA SER A 117 -15.79 -12.58 -8.26
C SER A 117 -14.33 -12.61 -7.82
N THR A 118 -14.08 -12.45 -6.51
CA THR A 118 -12.74 -12.43 -5.92
C THR A 118 -12.74 -13.13 -4.56
N SER A 119 -11.61 -13.14 -3.87
CA SER A 119 -11.48 -13.66 -2.50
C SER A 119 -10.59 -12.75 -1.65
N TYR A 120 -10.69 -12.89 -0.33
CA TYR A 120 -9.84 -12.15 0.60
C TYR A 120 -8.34 -12.27 0.26
N TYR A 121 -7.84 -13.47 -0.04
CA TYR A 121 -6.44 -13.67 -0.41
C TYR A 121 -6.11 -13.12 -1.80
N ARG A 122 -7.06 -13.14 -2.75
CA ARG A 122 -6.84 -12.53 -4.05
C ARG A 122 -6.67 -11.01 -3.93
N GLU A 123 -7.46 -10.38 -3.08
CA GLU A 123 -7.40 -8.94 -2.81
C GLU A 123 -6.19 -8.57 -1.93
N LEU A 124 -5.82 -9.41 -0.97
CA LEU A 124 -4.59 -9.23 -0.19
C LEU A 124 -3.35 -9.26 -1.09
N MET A 125 -3.30 -10.20 -2.05
CA MET A 125 -2.24 -10.25 -3.05
C MET A 125 -2.22 -8.98 -3.92
N TYR A 126 -3.38 -8.48 -4.34
CA TYR A 126 -3.47 -7.22 -5.09
C TYR A 126 -2.91 -6.04 -4.27
N ASN A 127 -3.31 -5.92 -3.00
CA ASN A 127 -2.84 -4.87 -2.11
C ASN A 127 -1.34 -4.95 -1.80
N ILE A 128 -0.74 -6.15 -1.82
CA ILE A 128 0.72 -6.33 -1.71
C ILE A 128 1.43 -5.72 -2.92
N GLU A 129 1.03 -6.08 -4.15
CA GLU A 129 1.67 -5.57 -5.37
C GLU A 129 1.43 -4.06 -5.53
N HIS A 130 0.23 -3.59 -5.18
CA HIS A 130 -0.11 -2.18 -5.17
C HIS A 130 0.73 -1.37 -4.16
N ALA A 131 0.93 -1.91 -2.95
CA ALA A 131 1.82 -1.28 -1.97
C ALA A 131 3.26 -1.23 -2.46
N ILE A 132 3.79 -2.31 -3.03
CA ILE A 132 5.14 -2.34 -3.60
C ILE A 132 5.30 -1.30 -4.70
N HIS A 133 4.30 -1.14 -5.57
CA HIS A 133 4.28 -0.11 -6.61
C HIS A 133 4.40 1.31 -6.02
N HIS A 134 3.60 1.64 -5.00
CA HIS A 134 3.67 2.95 -4.37
C HIS A 134 4.95 3.15 -3.55
N MET A 135 5.48 2.10 -2.92
CA MET A 135 6.79 2.13 -2.27
C MET A 135 7.90 2.43 -3.29
N ALA A 136 7.83 1.92 -4.52
CA ALA A 136 8.79 2.25 -5.57
C ALA A 136 8.73 3.75 -5.96
N ILE A 137 7.52 4.31 -6.04
CA ILE A 137 7.33 5.76 -6.30
C ILE A 137 7.90 6.59 -5.15
N ILE A 138 7.60 6.21 -3.90
CA ILE A 138 8.14 6.87 -2.70
C ILE A 138 9.67 6.81 -2.71
N ARG A 139 10.27 5.67 -3.07
CA ARG A 139 11.72 5.53 -3.19
C ARG A 139 12.32 6.55 -4.15
N ILE A 140 11.73 6.72 -5.34
CA ILE A 140 12.19 7.72 -6.32
C ILE A 140 12.13 9.14 -5.72
N ALA A 141 11.03 9.46 -5.02
CA ALA A 141 10.88 10.76 -4.37
C ALA A 141 11.92 11.02 -3.29
N LEU A 142 12.17 10.04 -2.41
CA LEU A 142 13.17 10.13 -1.35
C LEU A 142 14.58 10.31 -1.93
N GLN A 143 14.97 9.50 -2.91
CA GLN A 143 16.29 9.60 -3.55
C GLN A 143 16.51 10.95 -4.23
N THR A 144 15.44 11.60 -4.70
CA THR A 144 15.54 12.88 -5.40
C THR A 144 15.48 14.08 -4.45
N ALA A 145 14.57 14.06 -3.48
CA ALA A 145 14.25 15.22 -2.65
C ALA A 145 14.84 15.17 -1.24
N PHE A 146 15.15 13.97 -0.73
CA PHE A 146 15.56 13.73 0.65
C PHE A 146 16.69 12.67 0.72
N PRO A 147 17.86 12.92 0.10
CA PRO A 147 18.93 11.93 -0.01
C PRO A 147 19.55 11.52 1.33
N GLN A 148 19.28 12.27 2.40
CA GLN A 148 19.68 11.93 3.77
C GLN A 148 18.86 10.80 4.39
N ILE A 149 17.70 10.45 3.83
CA ILE A 149 16.83 9.38 4.34
C ILE A 149 17.37 8.04 3.84
N GLU A 150 17.63 7.12 4.77
CA GLU A 150 18.13 5.81 4.44
C GLU A 150 16.98 4.90 3.96
N ILE A 151 17.17 4.33 2.78
CA ILE A 151 16.19 3.44 2.16
C ILE A 151 16.76 2.03 2.16
N GLU A 152 16.06 1.11 2.81
CA GLU A 152 16.41 -0.31 2.77
C GLU A 152 16.44 -0.82 1.32
N ALA A 153 17.41 -1.67 1.00
CA ALA A 153 17.62 -2.19 -0.35
C ALA A 153 16.34 -2.79 -0.99
N GLY A 154 15.53 -3.50 -0.19
CA GLY A 154 14.30 -4.15 -0.62
C GLY A 154 13.06 -3.24 -0.70
N PHE A 155 13.13 -1.99 -0.23
CA PHE A 155 11.99 -1.09 -0.21
C PHE A 155 11.52 -0.77 -1.64
N GLY A 156 10.24 -1.05 -1.93
CA GLY A 156 9.65 -0.86 -3.26
C GLY A 156 10.14 -1.83 -4.32
N VAL A 157 10.70 -2.98 -3.93
CA VAL A 157 11.18 -4.01 -4.87
C VAL A 157 10.36 -5.28 -4.70
N ALA A 158 9.80 -5.79 -5.80
CA ALA A 158 9.06 -7.03 -5.79
C ALA A 158 9.93 -8.21 -5.32
N ARG A 159 9.35 -9.12 -4.52
CA ARG A 159 10.08 -10.28 -3.98
C ARG A 159 10.61 -11.21 -5.06
N SER A 160 9.92 -11.35 -6.18
CA SER A 160 10.38 -12.09 -7.35
C SER A 160 11.70 -11.53 -7.88
N THR A 161 11.82 -10.20 -7.96
CA THR A 161 13.04 -9.50 -8.36
C THR A 161 14.17 -9.71 -7.36
N LEU A 162 13.89 -9.62 -6.05
CA LEU A 162 14.89 -9.89 -5.01
C LEU A 162 15.44 -11.32 -5.09
N ARG A 163 14.55 -12.31 -5.27
CA ARG A 163 14.92 -13.72 -5.44
C ARG A 163 15.80 -13.93 -6.68
N TYR A 164 15.44 -13.30 -7.80
CA TYR A 164 16.23 -13.36 -9.04
C TYR A 164 17.64 -12.77 -8.84
N GLN A 165 17.76 -11.62 -8.19
CA GLN A 165 19.05 -10.99 -7.88
C GLN A 165 19.92 -11.86 -6.97
N GLN A 166 19.33 -12.54 -5.98
CA GLN A 166 20.06 -13.48 -5.12
C GLN A 166 20.59 -14.68 -5.90
N GLN A 167 19.80 -15.23 -6.83
CA GLN A 167 20.23 -16.35 -7.67
C GLN A 167 21.43 -15.99 -8.55
N ILE A 168 21.42 -14.78 -9.14
CA ILE A 168 22.57 -14.29 -9.92
C ILE A 168 23.82 -14.16 -9.04
N LYS A 169 23.69 -13.62 -7.82
CA LYS A 169 24.83 -13.42 -6.91
C LYS A 169 25.47 -14.72 -6.42
N VAL A 170 24.71 -15.81 -6.32
CA VAL A 170 25.22 -17.14 -5.91
C VAL A 170 25.89 -17.88 -7.08
N SER A 171 25.59 -17.48 -8.32
CA SER A 171 26.10 -18.13 -9.54
C SER A 171 27.41 -17.52 -10.06
N ASN A 172 27.92 -16.48 -9.41
CA ASN A 172 29.18 -15.77 -9.70
C ASN A 172 30.12 -15.89 -8.51
#